data_AF-A0A820FQJ1-F1
#
_entry.id   AF-A0A820FQJ1-F1
#
_cell.length_a   1.000
_cell.length_b   1.000
_cell.length_c   1.000
_cell.angle_alpha   90.00
_cell.angle_beta   90.00
_cell.angle_gamma   90.00
#
_symmetry.space_group_name_H-M   'P 1'
#
loop_
_entity.id
_entity.type
_entity.pdbx_description
1 polymer ?
#
loop_
_entity_poly.entity_id
_entity_poly.type
_entity_poly.pdbx_seq_one_letter_code
_entity_poly.pdbx_strand_id
1 'polypeptide(L)' 'MSFSQIEWDCSRCGSTVTDRRKYCTDCHSMLTWTCTGSGKSGLYTNYYRHCDRCSYCTPQLEEEKQQQLQALNDSE' A
#
# COMPACT_ATOMS: atom_id res chain seq x y z
N MET A 1 -6.20 7.27 11.96
CA MET A 1 -5.83 8.00 10.72
C MET A 1 -5.41 6.96 9.69
N SER A 2 -5.76 7.14 8.42
CA SER A 2 -5.61 6.08 7.40
C SER A 2 -4.12 5.89 7.02
N PHE A 3 -3.50 4.79 7.45
CA PHE A 3 -2.05 4.55 7.37
C PHE A 3 -1.61 3.74 6.14
N SER A 4 -2.21 3.95 4.97
CA SER A 4 -1.56 3.47 3.75
C SER A 4 -0.35 4.36 3.49
N GLN A 5 0.85 3.89 3.82
CA GLN A 5 2.15 4.52 3.53
C GLN A 5 2.48 4.46 2.02
N ILE A 6 1.49 4.73 1.17
CA ILE A 6 1.54 4.59 -0.28
C ILE A 6 1.11 5.90 -0.91
N GLU A 7 2.01 6.49 -1.68
CA GLU A 7 1.76 7.64 -2.54
C GLU A 7 1.59 7.16 -3.98
N TRP A 8 0.71 7.79 -4.74
CA TRP A 8 0.44 7.46 -6.14
C TRP A 8 0.76 8.63 -7.05
N ASP A 9 1.47 8.38 -8.15
CA ASP A 9 1.91 9.42 -9.09
C ASP A 9 1.73 8.97 -10.55
N CYS A 10 1.43 9.88 -11.49
CA CYS A 10 1.55 9.58 -12.93
C CYS A 10 3.02 9.64 -13.33
N SER A 11 3.57 8.51 -13.77
CA SER A 11 4.93 8.39 -14.33
C SER A 11 5.20 9.29 -15.54
N ARG A 12 4.15 9.79 -16.21
CA ARG A 12 4.25 10.60 -17.44
C ARG A 12 4.10 12.11 -17.22
N CYS A 13 3.13 12.53 -16.40
CA CYS A 13 2.85 13.95 -16.16
C CYS A 13 3.22 14.44 -14.76
N GLY A 14 3.61 13.53 -13.85
CA GLY A 14 3.99 13.88 -12.48
C GLY A 14 2.82 14.26 -11.57
N SER A 15 1.57 14.16 -12.03
CA SER A 15 0.41 14.45 -11.18
C SER A 15 0.36 13.45 -10.03
N THR A 16 0.45 13.97 -8.80
CA THR A 16 0.18 13.20 -7.58
C THR A 16 -1.32 12.94 -7.47
N VAL A 17 -1.66 11.72 -7.08
CA VAL A 17 -3.02 11.23 -7.00
C VAL A 17 -3.28 10.76 -5.58
N THR A 18 -4.29 11.33 -4.95
CA THR A 18 -4.70 10.94 -3.59
C THR A 18 -5.52 9.64 -3.57
N ASP A 19 -6.14 9.28 -4.69
CA ASP A 19 -6.98 8.09 -4.83
C ASP A 19 -6.27 6.92 -5.51
N ARG A 20 -6.53 5.70 -5.01
CA ARG A 20 -6.03 4.45 -5.58
C ARG A 20 -6.72 4.12 -6.90
N ARG A 21 -6.20 4.64 -8.02
CA ARG A 21 -6.67 4.33 -9.39
C ARG A 21 -5.56 3.72 -10.25
N LYS A 22 -5.95 3.01 -11.32
CA LYS A 22 -4.99 2.34 -12.21
C LYS A 22 -4.29 3.30 -13.19
N TYR A 23 -5.03 4.30 -13.66
CA TYR A 23 -4.59 5.22 -14.70
C TYR A 23 -4.82 6.67 -14.27
N CYS A 24 -3.96 7.57 -14.72
CA CYS A 24 -4.15 9.00 -14.58
C CYS A 24 -5.29 9.49 -15.48
N THR A 25 -6.04 10.49 -15.01
CA THR A 25 -7.11 11.14 -15.79
C THR A 25 -6.61 12.00 -16.94
N ASP A 26 -5.41 12.57 -16.81
CA ASP A 26 -4.95 13.59 -17.75
C ASP A 26 -4.08 12.94 -18.83
N CYS A 27 -3.11 12.14 -18.37
CA CYS A 27 -2.10 11.51 -19.21
C CYS A 27 -2.54 10.13 -19.73
N HIS A 28 -3.65 9.57 -19.20
CA HIS A 28 -4.12 8.16 -19.37
C HIS A 28 -3.05 7.09 -19.16
N SER A 29 -1.91 7.46 -18.58
CA SER A 29 -0.79 6.55 -18.34
C SER A 29 -0.98 5.84 -17.02
N MET A 30 -0.36 4.67 -16.90
CA MET A 30 -0.43 3.86 -15.68
C MET A 30 0.23 4.58 -14.52
N LEU A 31 -0.44 4.57 -13.36
CA LEU A 31 0.12 5.15 -12.15
C LEU A 31 1.24 4.29 -11.57
N THR A 32 2.16 4.95 -10.91
CA THR A 32 3.18 4.35 -10.05
C THR A 32 2.79 4.53 -8.60
N TRP A 33 3.19 3.57 -7.77
CA TRP A 33 3.10 3.67 -6.31
C TRP A 33 4.50 3.87 -5.73
N THR A 34 4.57 4.58 -4.61
CA THR A 34 5.76 4.72 -3.78
C THR A 34 5.39 4.40 -2.33
N CYS A 35 6.07 3.42 -1.75
CA CYS A 35 5.94 3.08 -0.34
C CYS A 35 6.88 3.96 0.49
N THR A 36 6.32 4.88 1.27
CA THR A 36 7.10 5.78 2.13
C THR A 36 7.75 5.06 3.32
N GLY A 37 7.22 3.89 3.72
CA GLY A 37 7.81 3.05 4.77
C GLY A 37 9.03 2.25 4.35
N SER A 38 9.01 1.69 3.15
CA SER A 38 10.09 0.81 2.65
C SER A 38 10.97 1.44 1.58
N GLY A 39 10.61 2.63 1.08
CA GLY A 39 11.29 3.31 -0.03
C GLY A 39 11.12 2.64 -1.40
N LYS A 40 10.35 1.55 -1.50
CA LYS A 40 10.12 0.84 -2.77
C LYS A 40 9.09 1.57 -3.62
N SER A 41 9.25 1.50 -4.93
CA SER A 41 8.29 2.02 -5.89
C SER A 41 8.09 1.06 -7.06
N GLY A 42 7.00 1.24 -7.80
CA GLY A 42 6.72 0.45 -8.98
C GLY A 42 5.43 0.83 -9.69
N LEU A 43 5.14 0.14 -10.78
CA LEU A 43 3.85 0.29 -11.50
C LEU A 43 2.70 -0.25 -10.65
N TYR A 44 1.50 0.31 -10.85
CA TYR A 44 0.24 -0.14 -10.23
C TYR A 44 0.07 -1.66 -10.24
N THR A 45 0.43 -2.34 -11.33
CA THR A 45 0.31 -3.81 -11.47
C THR A 45 1.13 -4.59 -10.44
N ASN A 46 2.20 -4.01 -9.91
CA ASN A 46 3.08 -4.63 -8.92
C ASN A 46 2.72 -4.25 -7.48
N TYR A 47 1.76 -3.35 -7.28
CA TYR A 47 1.35 -2.83 -5.98
C TYR A 47 0.90 -3.95 -5.03
N TYR A 48 -0.02 -4.82 -5.47
CA TYR A 48 -0.55 -5.90 -4.64
C TYR A 48 0.53 -6.87 -4.17
N ARG A 49 1.46 -7.23 -5.07
CA ARG A 49 2.62 -8.07 -4.72
C ARG A 49 3.52 -7.42 -3.68
N HIS A 50 3.64 -6.09 -3.70
CA HIS A 50 4.38 -5.37 -2.69
C HIS A 50 3.64 -5.39 -1.35
N CYS A 51 2.34 -5.06 -1.34
CA CYS A 51 1.51 -5.09 -0.13
C CYS A 51 1.53 -6.46 0.56
N ASP A 52 1.46 -7.56 -0.19
CA ASP A 52 1.50 -8.92 0.39
C ASP A 52 2.80 -9.22 1.16
N ARG A 53 3.87 -8.44 0.93
CA ARG A 53 5.22 -8.73 1.42
C ARG A 53 5.83 -7.57 2.23
N CYS A 54 5.15 -6.44 2.35
CA CYS A 54 5.71 -5.23 2.94
C CYS A 54 5.07 -4.97 4.29
N SER A 55 5.80 -5.24 5.37
CA SER A 55 5.35 -5.03 6.76
C SER A 55 4.80 -3.62 7.04
N TYR A 56 5.26 -2.61 6.29
CA TYR A 56 4.76 -1.23 6.39
C TYR A 56 3.41 -1.00 5.69
N CYS A 57 3.07 -1.81 4.69
CA CYS A 57 1.85 -1.69 3.89
C CYS A 57 0.77 -2.70 4.27
N THR A 58 1.06 -3.59 5.22
CA THR A 58 0.12 -4.55 5.83
C THR A 58 -0.31 -4.17 7.27
N PRO A 59 -0.49 -2.89 7.65
CA PRO A 59 -0.62 -2.56 9.08
C PRO A 59 -1.84 -3.20 9.76
N GLN A 60 -2.93 -3.50 9.03
CA GLN A 60 -4.12 -4.14 9.61
C GLN A 60 -4.02 -5.66 9.80
N LEU A 61 -3.29 -6.37 8.95
CA LEU A 61 -3.19 -7.84 9.01
C LEU A 61 -2.28 -8.32 10.16
N GLU A 62 -1.28 -7.53 10.54
CA GLU A 62 -0.40 -7.87 11.67
C GLU A 62 -1.06 -7.59 13.02
N GLU A 63 -1.78 -6.47 13.18
CA GLU A 63 -2.52 -6.16 14.42
C GLU A 63 -3.64 -7.17 14.68
N GLU A 64 -4.44 -7.54 13.67
CA GLU A 64 -5.48 -8.57 13.80
C GLU A 64 -4.90 -9.95 14.16
N LYS A 65 -3.77 -10.32 13.54
CA LYS A 65 -3.10 -11.59 13.84
C LYS A 65 -2.51 -11.63 15.25
N GLN A 66 -1.96 -10.52 15.74
CA GLN A 66 -1.45 -10.42 17.11
C GLN A 66 -2.58 -10.49 18.14
N GLN A 67 -3.70 -9.79 17.90
CA GLN A 67 -4.87 -9.86 18.78
C GLN A 67 -5.48 -11.27 18.82
N GLN A 68 -5.52 -11.98 17.70
CA GLN A 68 -5.98 -13.38 17.66
C GLN A 68 -5.03 -14.33 18.40
N LEU A 69 -3.70 -14.18 18.24
CA LEU A 69 -2.74 -14.99 19.00
C LEU A 69 -2.82 -14.72 20.51
N GLN A 70 -3.00 -13.46 20.90
CA GLN A 70 -3.12 -13.06 22.30
C GLN A 70 -4.39 -13.66 22.94
N ALA A 71 -5.53 -13.58 22.25
CA ALA A 71 -6.78 -14.18 22.71
C ALA A 71 -6.71 -15.71 22.86
N LEU A 72 -5.93 -16.38 22.02
CA LEU A 72 -5.67 -17.82 22.13
C LEU A 72 -4.81 -18.17 23.35
N ASN A 73 -3.77 -17.40 23.62
CA ASN A 73 -2.88 -17.63 24.77
C ASN A 73 -3.52 -17.29 26.12
N ASP A 74 -4.45 -16.34 26.16
CA ASP A 74 -5.18 -15.96 27.39
C ASP A 74 -6.37 -16.91 27.72
N SER A 75 -6.61 -17.91 26.86
CA SER A 75 -7.69 -18.91 27.00
C SER A 75 -7.20 -20.27 27.54
N GLU A 76 -5.92 -20.41 27.88
CA GLU A 76 -5.32 -21.60 28.54
C GLU A 76 -5.17 -21.42 30.07
#